data_AF-A0A8I1P0G0-F1
#
_entry.id   AF-A0A8I1P0G0-F1
#
_cell.length_a   1.000
_cell.length_b   1.000
_cell.length_c   1.000
_cell.angle_alpha   90.00
_cell.angle_beta   90.00
_cell.angle_gamma   90.00
#
_symmetry.space_group_name_H-M   'P 1'
#
loop_
_entity.id
_entity.type
_entity.pdbx_description
1 polymer ?
#
loop_
_entity_poly.entity_id
_entity_poly.type
_entity_poly.pdbx_seq_one_letter_code
_entity_poly.pdbx_strand_id
1 'polypeptide(L)'
;MTARSPMVEKVEAAGDEVARARLVLTLPDSVLLSDGPALVEALRADRAGHWYVTARLAALHAVRSPEGELPPRSVFELGIARRALRKVARDGGR
;
A
#
# COMPACT_ATOMS: atom_id res chain seq x y z
N MET A 1 22.85 -6.92 -10.22
CA MET A 1 21.41 -7.03 -9.94
C MET A 1 21.21 -6.94 -8.45
N THR A 2 20.59 -5.87 -7.94
CA THR A 2 20.11 -5.87 -6.55
C THR A 2 18.93 -6.83 -6.48
N ALA A 3 19.09 -7.95 -5.77
CA ALA A 3 18.01 -8.88 -5.52
C ALA A 3 16.83 -8.10 -4.91
N ARG A 4 15.63 -8.24 -5.48
CA ARG A 4 14.44 -7.61 -4.91
C ARG A 4 14.09 -8.31 -3.60
N SER A 5 13.46 -7.58 -2.69
CA SER A 5 12.91 -8.18 -1.48
C SER A 5 11.87 -9.25 -1.86
N PRO A 6 11.84 -10.41 -1.19
CA PRO A 6 10.85 -11.47 -1.46
C PRO A 6 9.40 -10.99 -1.39
N MET A 7 9.12 -9.91 -0.64
CA MET A 7 7.76 -9.35 -0.56
C MET A 7 7.37 -8.61 -1.84
N VAL A 8 8.31 -7.88 -2.45
CA VAL A 8 8.07 -7.19 -3.72
C VAL A 8 7.78 -8.23 -4.81
N GLU A 9 8.57 -9.30 -4.85
CA GLU A 9 8.36 -10.41 -5.80
C GLU A 9 7.00 -11.07 -5.61
N LYS A 10 6.55 -11.30 -4.37
CA LYS A 10 5.21 -11.85 -4.10
C LYS A 10 4.09 -10.92 -4.56
N VAL A 11 4.25 -9.60 -4.47
CA VAL A 11 3.26 -8.63 -4.93
C VAL A 11 3.19 -8.60 -6.47
N GLU A 12 4.34 -8.64 -7.14
CA GLU A 12 4.42 -8.72 -8.60
C GLU A 12 3.85 -10.05 -9.12
N ALA A 13 4.16 -11.16 -8.46
CA ALA A 13 3.74 -12.51 -8.83
C ALA A 13 2.31 -12.86 -8.37
N ALA A 14 1.58 -11.94 -7.73
CA ALA A 14 0.20 -12.20 -7.32
C ALA A 14 -0.66 -12.47 -8.57
N GLY A 15 -1.29 -13.64 -8.60
CA GLY A 15 -1.94 -14.20 -9.79
C GLY A 15 -3.13 -13.40 -10.32
N ASP A 16 -3.80 -12.64 -9.46
CA ASP A 16 -4.86 -11.72 -9.84
C ASP A 16 -4.84 -10.44 -8.95
N GLU A 17 -5.62 -9.44 -9.35
CA GLU A 17 -5.74 -8.17 -8.62
C GLU A 17 -6.35 -8.34 -7.22
N VAL A 18 -7.18 -9.36 -7.00
CA VAL A 18 -7.84 -9.61 -5.71
C VAL A 18 -6.81 -10.14 -4.70
N ALA A 19 -6.02 -11.13 -5.10
CA ALA A 19 -4.93 -11.70 -4.34
C ALA A 19 -3.87 -10.64 -4.04
N ARG A 20 -3.54 -9.79 -5.03
CA ARG A 20 -2.62 -8.66 -4.85
C ARG A 20 -3.14 -7.67 -3.82
N ALA A 21 -4.41 -7.26 -3.93
CA ALA A 21 -5.03 -6.34 -2.98
C ALA A 21 -5.06 -6.90 -1.55
N ARG A 22 -5.37 -8.20 -1.39
CA ARG A 22 -5.33 -8.89 -0.10
C ARG A 22 -3.93 -8.90 0.49
N LEU A 23 -2.92 -9.23 -0.32
CA LEU A 23 -1.52 -9.23 0.10
C LEU A 23 -1.05 -7.82 0.51
N VAL A 24 -1.34 -6.80 -0.30
CA VAL A 24 -0.94 -5.41 -0.01
C VAL A 24 -1.57 -4.90 1.29
N LEU A 25 -2.82 -5.28 1.59
CA LEU A 25 -3.50 -4.90 2.83
C LEU A 25 -2.88 -5.54 4.08
N THR A 26 -2.13 -6.64 3.94
CA THR A 26 -1.50 -7.36 5.05
C THR A 26 0.00 -7.10 5.18
N LEU A 27 0.60 -6.28 4.29
CA LEU A 27 2.01 -5.92 4.38
C LEU A 27 2.31 -5.22 5.72
N PRO A 28 3.33 -5.69 6.47
CA PRO A 28 3.79 -5.00 7.67
C PRO A 28 4.35 -3.62 7.33
N ASP A 29 4.21 -2.66 8.27
CA ASP A 29 4.74 -1.31 8.09
C ASP A 29 6.27 -1.30 7.90
N SER A 30 7.00 -2.27 8.48
CA SER A 30 8.44 -2.43 8.26
C SER A 30 8.79 -2.72 6.80
N VAL A 31 8.01 -3.55 6.13
CA VAL A 31 8.18 -3.87 4.70
C VAL A 31 7.85 -2.65 3.85
N LEU A 32 6.82 -1.89 4.22
CA LEU A 32 6.51 -0.64 3.52
C LEU A 32 7.67 0.36 3.65
N LEU A 33 8.23 0.51 4.84
CA LEU A 33 9.37 1.42 5.06
C LEU A 33 10.65 0.96 4.34
N SER A 34 10.93 -0.35 4.27
CA SER A 34 12.13 -0.87 3.62
C SER A 34 12.03 -0.91 2.09
N ASP A 35 10.87 -1.33 1.57
CA ASP A 35 10.67 -1.66 0.17
C ASP A 35 9.73 -0.67 -0.55
N GLY A 36 9.31 0.41 0.10
CA GLY A 36 8.29 1.34 -0.35
C GLY A 36 8.42 1.77 -1.82
N PRO A 37 9.57 2.31 -2.26
CA PRO A 37 9.77 2.70 -3.65
C PRO A 37 9.60 1.53 -4.64
N ALA A 38 10.12 0.35 -4.29
CA ALA A 38 9.99 -0.84 -5.15
C ALA A 38 8.54 -1.35 -5.21
N LEU A 39 7.80 -1.28 -4.11
CA LEU A 39 6.37 -1.62 -4.06
C LEU A 39 5.52 -0.65 -4.88
N VAL A 40 5.80 0.65 -4.82
CA VAL A 40 5.10 1.68 -5.62
C VAL A 40 5.29 1.42 -7.11
N GLU A 41 6.52 1.09 -7.54
CA GLU A 41 6.83 0.72 -8.93
C GLU A 41 6.16 -0.58 -9.36
N ALA A 42 6.25 -1.63 -8.53
CA ALA A 42 5.59 -2.91 -8.78
C ALA A 42 4.07 -2.77 -8.96
N LEU A 43 3.47 -1.82 -8.26
CA LEU A 43 2.03 -1.55 -8.30
C LEU A 43 1.62 -0.48 -9.31
N ARG A 44 2.52 0.06 -10.14
CA ARG A 44 2.21 1.20 -11.04
C ARG A 44 0.98 1.00 -11.94
N ALA A 45 0.68 -0.25 -12.33
CA ALA A 45 -0.49 -0.59 -13.14
C ALA A 45 -1.74 -0.95 -12.29
N ASP A 46 -1.57 -1.23 -11.00
CA ASP A 46 -2.64 -1.45 -10.03
C ASP A 46 -2.93 -0.14 -9.30
N ARG A 47 -3.89 0.62 -9.85
CA ARG A 47 -4.25 1.95 -9.33
C ARG A 47 -4.62 1.93 -7.85
N ALA A 48 -5.37 0.93 -7.39
CA ALA A 48 -5.83 0.87 -6.01
C ALA A 48 -4.68 0.51 -5.06
N GLY A 49 -3.87 -0.48 -5.43
CA GLY A 49 -2.68 -0.88 -4.69
C GLY A 49 -1.66 0.25 -4.59
N HIS A 50 -1.35 0.89 -5.71
CA HIS A 50 -0.41 2.01 -5.79
C HIS A 50 -0.84 3.18 -4.90
N TRP A 51 -2.11 3.58 -4.99
CA TRP A 51 -2.61 4.68 -4.17
C TRP A 51 -2.57 4.36 -2.68
N TYR A 52 -2.97 3.14 -2.29
CA TYR A 52 -2.91 2.72 -0.88
C TYR A 52 -1.49 2.71 -0.33
N VAL A 53 -0.53 2.12 -1.05
CA VAL A 53 0.87 2.09 -0.60
C VAL A 53 1.43 3.50 -0.49
N THR A 54 1.18 4.36 -1.47
CA THR A 54 1.63 5.76 -1.44
C THR A 54 1.03 6.52 -0.24
N ALA A 55 -0.28 6.40 -0.01
CA ALA A 55 -0.95 7.05 1.11
C ALA A 55 -0.47 6.50 2.47
N ARG A 56 -0.21 5.19 2.55
CA ARG A 56 0.30 4.55 3.77
C ARG A 56 1.74 4.99 4.07
N LEU A 57 2.60 5.07 3.06
CA LEU A 57 3.96 5.60 3.19
C LEU A 57 3.94 7.07 3.62
N ALA A 58 3.08 7.90 3.03
CA ALA A 58 2.94 9.30 3.43
C ALA A 58 2.49 9.42 4.89
N ALA A 59 1.55 8.58 5.35
CA ALA A 59 1.12 8.54 6.74
C ALA A 59 2.22 8.06 7.70
N LEU A 60 3.04 7.08 7.31
CA LEU A 60 4.15 6.60 8.13
C LEU A 60 5.27 7.64 8.29
N HIS A 61 5.47 8.50 7.29
CA HIS A 61 6.43 9.61 7.33
C HIS A 61 5.83 10.94 7.80
N ALA A 62 4.54 10.98 8.14
CA ALA A 62 3.90 12.22 8.54
C ALA A 62 4.36 12.67 9.93
N VAL A 63 4.61 13.97 10.08
CA VAL A 63 4.77 14.60 11.39
C VAL A 63 3.43 14.54 12.11
N ARG A 64 3.44 13.99 13.33
CA ARG A 64 2.25 13.84 14.17
C ARG A 64 1.99 15.09 15.01
N SER A 65 0.76 15.22 15.49
CA SER A 65 0.43 16.22 16.51
C SER A 65 1.16 15.90 17.83
N PRO A 66 1.21 16.85 18.78
CA PRO A 66 1.74 16.59 20.13
C PRO A 66 1.05 15.41 20.83
N GLU A 67 -0.22 15.16 20.53
CA GLU A 67 -1.04 14.05 21.03
C GLU A 67 -0.77 12.73 20.28
N GLY A 68 0.11 12.74 19.28
CA GLY A 68 0.48 11.57 18.49
C GLY A 68 -0.47 11.28 17.32
N GLU A 69 -1.39 12.19 17.00
CA GLU A 69 -2.35 11.99 15.91
C GLU A 69 -1.74 12.25 14.53
N LEU A 70 -2.25 11.55 13.52
CA LEU A 70 -1.88 11.82 12.14
C LEU A 70 -2.53 13.11 11.63
N PRO A 71 -1.88 13.86 10.71
CA PRO A 71 -2.50 14.99 10.06
C PRO A 71 -3.86 14.61 9.43
N PRO A 72 -4.91 15.44 9.54
CA PRO A 72 -6.25 15.12 9.03
C PRO A 72 -6.27 14.70 7.55
N ARG A 73 -5.43 15.34 6.73
CA ARG A 73 -5.26 14.97 5.31
C ARG A 73 -4.73 13.54 5.14
N SER A 74 -3.72 13.14 5.91
CA SER A 74 -3.17 11.77 5.87
C SER A 74 -4.19 10.74 6.32
N VAL A 75 -4.99 11.05 7.35
CA VAL A 75 -6.10 10.19 7.81
C VAL A 75 -7.13 10.01 6.70
N PHE A 76 -7.54 11.10 6.06
CA PHE A 76 -8.52 11.11 4.97
C PHE A 76 -8.05 10.29 3.76
N GLU A 77 -6.87 10.61 3.23
CA GLU A 77 -6.29 9.95 2.05
C GLU A 77 -6.09 8.45 2.28
N LEU A 78 -5.47 8.08 3.42
CA LEU A 78 -5.28 6.67 3.77
C LEU A 78 -6.62 5.96 3.95
N GLY A 79 -7.62 6.62 4.54
CA GLY A 79 -8.96 6.09 4.73
C GLY A 79 -9.64 5.76 3.39
N ILE A 80 -9.58 6.67 2.42
CA ILE A 80 -10.18 6.43 1.10
C ILE A 80 -9.42 5.35 0.34
N ALA A 81 -8.09 5.45 0.27
CA ALA A 81 -7.28 4.47 -0.44
C ALA A 81 -7.46 3.05 0.12
N ARG A 82 -7.53 2.91 1.45
CA ARG A 82 -7.82 1.63 2.12
C ARG A 82 -9.21 1.11 1.77
N ARG A 83 -10.23 1.96 1.73
CA ARG A 83 -11.60 1.55 1.33
C ARG A 83 -11.63 1.07 -0.12
N ALA A 84 -10.96 1.79 -1.03
CA ALA A 84 -10.85 1.41 -2.43
C ALA A 84 -10.16 0.05 -2.59
N LEU A 85 -9.01 -0.16 -1.95
CA LEU A 85 -8.28 -1.43 -2.03
C LEU A 85 -9.08 -2.59 -1.39
N ARG A 86 -9.79 -2.34 -0.29
CA ARG A 86 -10.69 -3.33 0.33
C ARG A 86 -11.88 -3.69 -0.55
N LYS A 87 -12.32 -2.82 -1.46
CA LYS A 87 -13.36 -3.13 -2.44
C LYS A 87 -12.79 -4.11 -3.47
N VAL A 88 -11.62 -3.83 -4.03
CA VAL A 88 -10.92 -4.74 -4.97
C VAL A 88 -10.69 -6.11 -4.32
N ALA A 89 -10.18 -6.14 -3.07
CA ALA A 89 -9.92 -7.38 -2.34
C ALA A 89 -11.16 -8.27 -2.08
N ARG A 90 -12.37 -7.69 -2.18
CA ARG A 90 -13.66 -8.39 -2.02
C ARG A 90 -14.31 -8.74 -3.35
N ASP A 91 -14.37 -7.78 -4.27
CA ASP A 91 -15.30 -7.80 -5.40
C ASP A 91 -14.63 -7.91 -6.77
N GLY A 92 -13.29 -7.81 -6.84
CA GLY A 92 -12.56 -7.61 -8.09
C GLY A 92 -12.71 -6.18 -8.64
N GLY A 93 -11.84 -5.79 -9.57
CA GLY A 93 -11.84 -4.53 -10.28
C GLY A 93 -13.00 -4.45 -11.27
N ARG A 94 -14.19 -4.10 -10.76
CA ARG A 94 -15.33 -3.65 -11.55
C ARG A 94 -15.35 -2.13 -11.70
#